data_AF-A0A6N6K8G3-F1
#
_entry.id   AF-A0A6N6K8G3-F1
#
_cell.length_a   1.000
_cell.length_b   1.000
_cell.length_c   1.000
_cell.angle_alpha   90.00
_cell.angle_beta   90.00
_cell.angle_gamma   90.00
#
_symmetry.space_group_name_H-M   'P 1'
#
loop_
_entity.id
_entity.type
_entity.pdbx_description
1 polymer ?
#
loop_
_entity_poly.entity_id
_entity_poly.type
_entity_poly.pdbx_seq_one_letter_code
_entity_poly.pdbx_strand_id
1 'polypeptide(L)' 'MNSTILLALALVLVLEGLGPMLYPRAWKKMISAMAQLPENILRRFGGGLVVAGVVVYYMLRKTIG' A
#
# COMPACT_ATOMS: atom_id res chain seq x y z
N MET A 1 2.37 -23.58 4.03
CA MET A 1 2.03 -22.32 4.75
C MET A 1 3.09 -21.24 4.62
N ASN A 2 4.38 -21.56 4.42
CA ASN A 2 5.44 -20.54 4.27
C ASN A 2 5.55 -19.94 2.86
N SER A 3 5.20 -20.71 1.82
CA SER A 3 5.33 -20.28 0.42
C SER A 3 4.38 -19.16 0.03
N THR A 4 3.17 -19.12 0.61
CA THR A 4 2.18 -18.06 0.34
C THR A 4 2.64 -16.71 0.90
N ILE A 5 3.29 -16.70 2.07
CA ILE A 5 3.84 -15.49 2.68
C ILE A 5 5.01 -14.97 1.84
N LEU A 6 5.92 -15.87 1.44
CA LEU A 6 7.03 -15.51 0.54
C LEU A 6 6.54 -14.99 -0.82
N LEU A 7 5.49 -15.59 -1.38
CA LEU A 7 4.89 -15.13 -2.63
C LEU A 7 4.22 -13.76 -2.48
N ALA A 8 3.45 -13.54 -1.41
CA ALA A 8 2.84 -12.24 -1.12
C ALA A 8 3.91 -11.15 -0.92
N LEU A 9 4.99 -11.47 -0.21
CA LEU A 9 6.12 -10.57 -0.02
C LEU A 9 6.83 -10.25 -1.35
N ALA A 10 7.04 -11.27 -2.20
CA ALA A 10 7.61 -11.07 -3.54
C ALA A 10 6.75 -10.16 -4.40
N LEU A 11 5.42 -10.34 -4.39
CA LEU A 11 4.49 -9.49 -5.13
C LEU A 11 4.49 -8.05 -4.60
N VAL A 12 4.52 -7.86 -3.28
CA VAL A 12 4.64 -6.52 -2.67
C VAL A 12 5.93 -5.83 -3.10
N LEU A 13 7.06 -6.54 -3.09
CA LEU A 13 8.35 -6.00 -3.54
C LEU A 13 8.34 -5.63 -5.04
N VAL A 14 7.74 -6.46 -5.87
CA VAL A 14 7.59 -6.16 -7.31
C VAL A 14 6.73 -4.91 -7.49
N LEU A 15 5.59 -4.80 -6.82
CA LEU A 15 4.71 -3.63 -6.93
C LEU A 15 5.36 -2.34 -6.40
N GLU A 16 6.02 -2.41 -5.25
CA GLU A 16 6.79 -1.29 -4.67
C GLU A 16 7.96 -0.86 -5.58
N GLY A 17 8.65 -1.82 -6.22
CA GLY A 17 9.77 -1.54 -7.13
C GLY A 17 9.35 -1.06 -8.52
N LEU A 18 8.15 -1.42 -8.98
CA LEU A 18 7.65 -1.02 -10.30
C LEU A 18 7.38 0.48 -10.41
N GLY A 19 6.87 1.12 -9.35
CA GLY A 19 6.65 2.57 -9.30
C GLY A 19 7.88 3.41 -9.67
N PRO A 20 9.00 3.27 -8.94
CA PRO A 20 10.25 3.98 -9.24
C PRO A 20 10.91 3.51 -10.54
N MET A 21 10.77 2.25 -10.94
CA MET A 21 11.38 1.72 -12.16
C MET A 21 10.69 2.24 -13.44
N LEU A 22 9.36 2.32 -13.46
CA LEU A 22 8.60 2.77 -14.63
C LEU A 22 8.59 4.29 -14.77
N TYR A 23 8.41 5.03 -13.68
CA TYR A 23 8.27 6.49 -13.73
C TYR A 23 8.99 7.20 -12.57
N PRO A 24 10.33 7.22 -12.54
CA PRO A 24 11.10 7.75 -11.41
C PRO A 24 10.84 9.24 -11.12
N ARG A 25 10.61 10.05 -12.16
CA ARG A 25 10.33 11.50 -12.00
C ARG A 25 8.95 11.76 -11.41
N ALA A 26 7.92 11.07 -11.90
CA ALA A 26 6.56 11.19 -11.39
C ALA A 26 6.46 10.63 -9.97
N TRP A 27 7.09 9.50 -9.71
CA TRP A 27 7.18 8.87 -8.39
C TRP A 27 7.83 9.79 -7.36
N LYS A 28 8.99 10.38 -7.70
CA LYS A 28 9.68 11.34 -6.82
C LYS A 28 8.83 12.58 -6.53
N LYS A 29 8.12 13.11 -7.54
CA LYS A 29 7.21 14.25 -7.38
C LYS A 29 6.00 13.90 -6.50
N MET A 30 5.46 12.69 -6.64
CA MET A 30 4.35 12.20 -5.81
C MET A 30 4.78 12.07 -4.35
N ILE A 31 5.93 11.43 -4.08
CA ILE A 31 6.46 11.30 -2.73
C ILE A 31 6.77 12.67 -2.13
N SER A 32 7.39 13.58 -2.89
CA SER A 32 7.68 14.93 -2.37
C SER A 32 6.42 15.72 -2.06
N ALA A 33 5.38 15.60 -2.90
CA ALA A 33 4.09 16.21 -2.63
C ALA A 33 3.49 15.65 -1.33
N MET A 34 3.50 14.32 -1.17
CA MET A 34 3.04 13.62 0.04
C MET A 34 3.84 14.02 1.28
N ALA A 35 5.15 14.17 1.17
CA ALA A 35 6.02 14.60 2.27
C ALA A 35 5.83 16.07 2.67
N GLN A 36 5.30 16.91 1.77
CA GLN A 36 4.95 18.30 2.05
C GLN A 36 3.52 18.45 2.63
N LEU A 37 2.70 17.41 2.63
CA LEU A 37 1.39 17.46 3.27
C LEU A 37 1.54 17.50 4.81
N PRO A 38 0.69 18.26 5.52
CA PRO A 38 0.70 18.29 6.97
C PRO A 38 0.45 16.90 7.55
N GLU A 39 1.20 16.54 8.59
CA GLU A 39 1.21 15.20 9.20
C GLU A 39 -0.20 14.70 9.59
N ASN A 40 -1.11 15.60 9.98
CA ASN A 40 -2.50 15.26 10.28
C ASN A 40 -3.25 14.69 9.08
N ILE A 41 -3.01 15.21 7.88
CA ILE A 41 -3.62 14.69 6.66
C ILE A 41 -2.96 13.35 6.30
N LEU A 42 -1.63 13.26 6.40
CA LEU A 42 -0.93 12.00 6.13
C LEU A 42 -1.39 10.87 7.05
N ARG A 43 -1.59 11.16 8.35
CA ARG A 43 -2.17 10.22 9.33
C ARG A 43 -3.61 9.83 9.03
N ARG A 44 -4.43 10.75 8.54
CA ARG A 44 -5.82 10.44 8.13
C ARG A 44 -5.86 9.58 6.87
N PHE A 45 -5.00 9.84 5.89
CA PHE A 45 -4.87 9.01 4.70
C PHE A 45 -4.36 7.61 5.04
N GLY A 46 -3.27 7.51 5.83
CA GLY A 46 -2.75 6.23 6.31
C GLY A 46 -3.77 5.47 7.15
N GLY A 47 -4.44 6.15 8.09
CA GLY A 47 -5.52 5.57 8.90
C GLY A 47 -6.70 5.08 8.05
N GLY A 48 -7.12 5.86 7.05
CA GLY A 48 -8.18 5.48 6.11
C GLY A 48 -7.82 4.24 5.28
N LEU A 49 -6.58 4.15 4.80
CA LEU A 49 -6.06 2.97 4.10
C LEU A 49 -6.05 1.73 5.00
N VAL A 50 -5.62 1.86 6.25
CA VAL A 50 -5.65 0.77 7.24
C VAL A 50 -7.09 0.30 7.48
N VAL A 51 -8.02 1.24 7.71
CA VAL A 51 -9.44 0.91 7.93
C VAL A 51 -10.03 0.24 6.70
N ALA A 52 -9.80 0.78 5.51
CA ALA A 52 -10.27 0.19 4.26
C ALA A 52 -9.72 -1.23 4.05
N GLY A 53 -8.42 -1.45 4.29
CA GLY A 53 -7.79 -2.76 4.22
C GLY A 53 -8.38 -3.77 5.20
N VAL A 54 -8.64 -3.34 6.44
CA VAL A 54 -9.29 -4.19 7.46
C VAL A 54 -10.72 -4.53 7.05
N VAL A 55 -11.49 -3.58 6.53
CA VAL A 55 -12.86 -3.82 6.05
C VAL A 55 -12.85 -4.81 4.90
N VAL A 56 -11.98 -4.63 3.90
CA VAL A 56 -11.84 -5.56 2.77
C VAL A 56 -11.43 -6.94 3.27
N TYR A 57 -10.45 -7.03 4.17
CA TYR A 57 -10.06 -8.31 4.78
C TYR A 57 -11.23 -8.99 5.49
N TYR A 58 -12.00 -8.25 6.27
CA TYR A 58 -13.15 -8.78 7.00
C TYR A 58 -14.26 -9.24 6.05
N MET A 59 -14.52 -8.49 4.97
CA MET A 59 -15.46 -8.89 3.92
C MET A 59 -14.99 -10.14 3.18
N LEU A 60 -13.74 -10.19 2.73
CA LEU A 60 -13.20 -11.36 2.03
C LEU A 60 -13.22 -12.61 2.90
N ARG A 61 -12.84 -12.45 4.18
CA ARG A 61 -12.86 -13.54 5.17
C ARG A 61 -14.27 -14.06 5.39
N LYS A 62 -15.27 -13.18 5.47
CA LYS A 62 -16.68 -13.56 5.65
C LYS A 62 -17.30 -14.22 4.41
N THR A 63 -16.80 -13.90 3.21
CA THR A 63 -17.30 -14.49 1.96
C THR A 63 -16.65 -15.83 1.63
N ILE A 64 -15.43 -16.08 2.13
CA ILE A 64 -14.65 -17.30 1.84
C ILE A 64 -14.77 -18.36 2.96
N GLY A 65 -15.23 -17.98 4.16
CA GLY A 65 -15.51 -18.88 5.28
C GLY A 65 -16.99 -19.20 5.41
#